data_AF-A0A3S2UKR7-F1
#
_entry.id   AF-A0A3S2UKR7-F1
#
_cell.length_a   1.000
_cell.length_b   1.000
_cell.length_c   1.000
_cell.angle_alpha   90.00
_cell.angle_beta   90.00
_cell.angle_gamma   90.00
#
_symmetry.space_group_name_H-M   'P 1'
#
loop_
_entity.id
_entity.type
_entity.pdbx_description
1 polymer ?
#
loop_
_entity_poly.entity_id
_entity_poly.type
_entity_poly.pdbx_seq_one_letter_code
_entity_poly.pdbx_strand_id
1 'polypeptide(L)'
;MATKPLRSAPKISVQIWRPINDKLTEKIEAACLRRDAYLNKVLEVELPELDQEVTIANSPAAQKYVAERLDTLDRKLVSLTLDPALIERLNDICRRKNIVRDAFFNRLFLLLAGSPKIIDTLYFDDPAWRAEILEQFRGDSAFVDGVFFPLDQEINPLWPMREALRLEADRIGVDSWLNPEGELISVRKSLAGVPMPVSSIYTVLFPEDKFKDVDLRGLNVYYPDSWIPGSEAQKRERSSLDDLLVPLGKPSSS
;
A
#
# COMPACT_ATOMS: atom_id res chain seq x y z
N MET A 1 9.21 37.55 -32.54
CA MET A 1 9.54 36.63 -31.42
C MET A 1 8.37 35.68 -31.24
N ALA A 2 8.53 34.39 -31.55
CA ALA A 2 7.47 33.41 -31.38
C ALA A 2 7.42 32.98 -29.91
N THR A 3 6.35 33.36 -29.21
CA THR A 3 6.01 32.85 -27.88
C THR A 3 5.77 31.34 -27.96
N LYS A 4 6.73 30.54 -27.50
CA LYS A 4 6.52 29.11 -27.23
C LYS A 4 5.31 28.97 -26.29
N PRO A 5 4.27 28.19 -26.64
CA PRO A 5 3.20 27.92 -25.71
C PRO A 5 3.79 27.18 -24.51
N LEU A 6 3.58 27.72 -23.31
CA LEU A 6 3.83 27.01 -22.05
C LEU A 6 3.05 25.69 -22.12
N ARG A 7 3.76 24.57 -22.34
CA ARG A 7 3.14 23.23 -22.28
C ARG A 7 2.46 23.13 -20.92
N SER A 8 1.13 23.07 -20.92
CA SER A 8 0.37 22.82 -19.69
C SER A 8 0.89 21.54 -19.06
N ALA A 9 1.22 21.58 -17.77
CA ALA A 9 1.67 20.41 -17.05
C ALA A 9 0.69 19.25 -17.27
N PRO A 10 1.19 18.03 -17.54
CA PRO A 10 0.35 16.90 -17.88
C PRO A 10 -0.63 16.60 -16.73
N LYS A 11 -1.88 16.34 -17.12
CA LYS A 11 -2.93 15.95 -16.19
C LYS A 11 -3.12 14.45 -16.26
N ILE A 12 -3.05 13.79 -15.11
CA ILE A 12 -3.51 12.42 -14.96
C ILE A 12 -4.93 12.44 -14.38
N SER A 13 -5.77 11.50 -14.81
CA SER A 13 -7.10 11.31 -14.23
C SER A 13 -7.19 9.93 -13.61
N VAL A 14 -7.66 9.88 -12.37
CA VAL A 14 -7.78 8.68 -11.54
C VAL A 14 -9.12 8.67 -10.84
N GLN A 15 -9.70 7.48 -10.63
CA GLN A 15 -10.97 7.37 -9.93
C GLN A 15 -10.74 7.09 -8.44
N ILE A 16 -11.16 8.02 -7.59
CA ILE A 16 -10.95 7.96 -6.15
C ILE A 16 -12.29 7.81 -5.43
N TRP A 17 -12.35 6.91 -4.45
CA TRP A 17 -13.50 6.70 -3.59
C TRP A 17 -13.87 8.01 -2.88
N ARG A 18 -15.12 8.42 -3.02
CA ARG A 18 -15.57 9.77 -2.65
C ARG A 18 -15.29 10.13 -1.19
N PRO A 19 -15.56 9.27 -0.18
CA PRO A 19 -15.31 9.61 1.22
C PRO A 19 -13.84 9.95 1.53
N ILE A 20 -12.89 9.22 0.96
CA ILE A 20 -11.46 9.51 1.19
C ILE A 20 -11.00 10.75 0.42
N ASN A 21 -11.53 10.99 -0.79
CA ASN A 21 -11.23 12.20 -1.55
C ASN A 21 -11.73 13.45 -0.81
N ASP A 22 -12.97 13.41 -0.32
CA ASP A 22 -13.58 14.53 0.36
C ASP A 22 -12.86 14.81 1.68
N LYS A 23 -12.49 13.75 2.42
CA LYS A 23 -11.72 13.90 3.66
C LYS A 23 -10.30 14.42 3.43
N LEU A 24 -9.63 13.98 2.37
CA LEU A 24 -8.32 14.51 2.01
C LEU A 24 -8.42 15.99 1.63
N THR A 25 -9.45 16.37 0.87
CA THR A 25 -9.70 17.75 0.46
C THR A 25 -9.88 18.65 1.68
N GLU A 26 -10.73 18.26 2.63
CA GLU A 26 -10.92 18.96 3.91
C GLU A 26 -9.58 19.16 4.66
N LYS A 27 -8.76 18.12 4.76
CA LYS A 27 -7.46 18.19 5.45
C LYS A 27 -6.45 19.08 4.74
N ILE A 28 -6.40 19.02 3.42
CA ILE A 28 -5.50 19.85 2.60
C ILE A 28 -5.88 21.33 2.70
N GLU A 29 -7.18 21.64 2.66
CA GLU A 29 -7.70 23.00 2.86
C GLU A 29 -7.39 23.50 4.26
N ALA A 30 -7.63 22.68 5.30
CA ALA A 30 -7.32 23.03 6.68
C ALA A 30 -5.82 23.26 6.93
N ALA A 31 -4.95 22.56 6.19
CA ALA A 31 -3.50 22.74 6.23
C ALA A 31 -3.00 23.90 5.35
N CYS A 32 -3.89 24.61 4.65
CA CYS A 32 -3.54 25.67 3.69
C CYS A 32 -2.59 25.22 2.57
N LEU A 33 -2.67 23.94 2.17
CA LEU A 33 -1.80 23.36 1.15
C LEU A 33 -2.46 23.36 -0.23
N ARG A 34 -1.63 23.49 -1.28
CA ARG A 34 -2.09 23.20 -2.65
C ARG A 34 -1.99 21.70 -2.89
N ARG A 35 -3.14 21.03 -3.02
CA ARG A 35 -3.26 19.56 -3.18
C ARG A 35 -2.25 18.97 -4.16
N ASP A 36 -2.26 19.42 -5.41
CA ASP A 36 -1.43 18.84 -6.47
C ASP A 36 0.07 19.06 -6.21
N ALA A 37 0.46 20.21 -5.64
CA ALA A 37 1.85 20.47 -5.27
C ALA A 37 2.32 19.57 -4.13
N TYR A 38 1.47 19.38 -3.11
CA TYR A 38 1.74 18.47 -2.01
C TYR A 38 1.84 17.01 -2.50
N LEU A 39 0.91 16.56 -3.34
CA LEU A 39 0.94 15.20 -3.89
C LEU A 39 2.14 14.94 -4.78
N ASN A 40 2.66 15.94 -5.52
CA ASN A 40 3.93 15.78 -6.24
C ASN A 40 5.06 15.42 -5.27
N LYS A 41 5.19 16.16 -4.15
CA LYS A 41 6.22 15.88 -3.13
C LYS A 41 6.06 14.53 -2.46
N VAL A 42 4.83 14.13 -2.13
CA VAL A 42 4.58 12.79 -1.60
C VAL A 42 4.96 11.72 -2.62
N LEU A 43 4.60 11.88 -3.89
CA LEU A 43 4.90 10.89 -4.94
C LEU A 43 6.39 10.81 -5.32
N GLU A 44 7.17 11.89 -5.13
CA GLU A 44 8.63 11.84 -5.28
C GLU A 44 9.25 10.76 -4.38
N VAL A 45 8.71 10.58 -3.17
CA VAL A 45 9.14 9.58 -2.19
C VAL A 45 8.39 8.26 -2.37
N GLU A 46 7.08 8.30 -2.55
CA GLU A 46 6.25 7.10 -2.51
C GLU A 46 6.35 6.21 -3.76
N LEU A 47 6.74 6.74 -4.93
CA LEU A 47 6.93 5.90 -6.12
C LEU A 47 8.15 4.98 -6.02
N PRO A 48 9.34 5.45 -5.60
CA PRO A 48 10.45 4.56 -5.25
C PRO A 48 10.07 3.50 -4.23
N GLU A 49 9.36 3.88 -3.16
CA GLU A 49 8.94 2.96 -2.10
C GLU A 49 7.96 1.90 -2.65
N LEU A 50 6.97 2.30 -3.45
CA LEU A 50 6.10 1.37 -4.16
C LEU A 50 6.88 0.36 -5.03
N ASP A 51 7.92 0.84 -5.72
CA ASP A 51 8.77 0.01 -6.57
C ASP A 51 9.69 -0.92 -5.77
N GLN A 52 9.98 -0.62 -4.50
CA GLN A 52 10.75 -1.51 -3.62
C GLN A 52 9.84 -2.49 -2.86
N GLU A 53 8.71 -2.02 -2.36
CA GLU A 53 7.81 -2.78 -1.49
C GLU A 53 7.07 -3.90 -2.22
N VAL A 54 6.55 -3.64 -3.43
CA VAL A 54 5.78 -4.64 -4.18
C VAL A 54 6.72 -5.54 -4.99
N THR A 55 7.50 -6.39 -4.32
CA THR A 55 8.59 -7.15 -4.95
C THR A 55 8.12 -8.21 -5.96
N ILE A 56 6.85 -8.63 -5.88
CA ILE A 56 6.25 -9.61 -6.78
C ILE A 56 5.07 -8.96 -7.51
N ALA A 57 5.06 -9.07 -8.84
CA ALA A 57 3.96 -8.56 -9.66
C ALA A 57 2.65 -9.31 -9.40
N ASN A 58 1.52 -8.59 -9.48
CA ASN A 58 0.21 -9.25 -9.43
C ASN A 58 0.01 -10.15 -10.65
N SER A 59 -0.68 -11.28 -10.45
CA SER A 59 -1.19 -12.04 -11.59
C SER A 59 -2.25 -11.24 -12.36
N PRO A 60 -2.52 -11.56 -13.63
CA PRO A 60 -3.65 -10.99 -14.36
C PRO A 60 -4.99 -11.19 -13.65
N ALA A 61 -5.16 -12.31 -12.94
CA ALA A 61 -6.38 -12.60 -12.18
C ALA A 61 -6.52 -11.69 -10.95
N ALA A 62 -5.42 -11.48 -10.22
CA ALA A 62 -5.36 -10.55 -9.08
C ALA A 62 -5.62 -9.12 -9.50
N GLN A 63 -4.97 -8.63 -10.56
CA GLN A 63 -5.19 -7.29 -11.09
C GLN A 63 -6.65 -7.07 -11.48
N LYS A 64 -7.24 -8.03 -12.21
CA LYS A 64 -8.65 -8.00 -12.59
C LYS A 64 -9.57 -7.99 -11.36
N TYR A 65 -9.31 -8.86 -10.38
CA TYR A 65 -10.09 -8.95 -9.17
C TYR A 65 -10.10 -7.62 -8.39
N VAL A 66 -8.94 -7.00 -8.20
CA VAL A 66 -8.82 -5.68 -7.55
C VAL A 66 -9.59 -4.62 -8.32
N ALA A 67 -9.48 -4.59 -9.65
CA ALA A 67 -10.22 -3.63 -10.48
C ALA A 67 -11.75 -3.78 -10.31
N GLU A 68 -12.27 -5.02 -10.35
CA GLU A 68 -13.69 -5.28 -10.15
C GLU A 68 -14.18 -4.91 -8.74
N ARG A 69 -13.33 -5.04 -7.70
CA ARG A 69 -13.66 -4.60 -6.35
C ARG A 69 -13.60 -3.07 -6.19
N LEU A 70 -12.79 -2.36 -6.98
CA LEU A 70 -12.86 -0.90 -7.02
C LEU A 70 -14.15 -0.41 -7.67
N ASP A 71 -14.64 -1.12 -8.69
CA ASP A 71 -15.86 -0.76 -9.40
C ASP A 71 -17.11 -0.80 -8.50
N THR A 72 -17.07 -1.49 -7.35
CA THR A 72 -18.17 -1.50 -6.38
C THR A 72 -18.21 -0.27 -5.47
N LEU A 73 -17.17 0.58 -5.49
CA LEU A 73 -17.10 1.80 -4.67
C LEU A 73 -17.66 3.02 -5.43
N ASP A 74 -18.31 3.94 -4.71
CA ASP A 74 -18.68 5.26 -5.26
C ASP A 74 -17.41 6.11 -5.47
N ARG A 75 -16.87 6.05 -6.69
CA ARG A 75 -15.64 6.75 -7.06
C ARG A 75 -15.95 7.98 -7.92
N LYS A 76 -15.18 9.03 -7.68
CA LYS A 76 -15.18 10.28 -8.43
C LYS A 76 -13.91 10.38 -9.27
N LEU A 77 -14.06 10.85 -10.51
CA LEU A 77 -12.91 11.18 -11.35
C LEU A 77 -12.19 12.41 -10.79
N VAL A 78 -10.92 12.24 -10.44
CA VAL A 78 -10.05 13.31 -9.93
C VAL A 78 -8.94 13.53 -10.94
N SER A 79 -8.82 14.76 -11.44
CA SER A 79 -7.68 15.18 -12.24
C SER A 79 -6.60 15.79 -11.36
N LEU A 80 -5.38 15.29 -11.51
CA LEU A 80 -4.18 15.75 -10.81
C LEU A 80 -3.17 16.29 -11.82
N THR A 81 -2.59 17.43 -11.51
CA THR A 81 -1.50 18.04 -12.27
C THR A 81 -0.18 17.63 -11.64
N LEU A 82 0.52 16.66 -12.26
CA LEU A 82 1.75 16.10 -11.72
C LEU A 82 2.94 16.38 -12.65
N ASP A 83 4.15 16.26 -12.11
CA ASP A 83 5.37 16.28 -12.91
C ASP A 83 5.32 15.15 -13.96
N PRO A 84 5.61 15.42 -15.25
CA PRO A 84 5.68 14.40 -16.29
C PRO A 84 6.54 13.19 -15.91
N ALA A 85 7.68 13.40 -15.26
CA ALA A 85 8.59 12.33 -14.86
C ALA A 85 7.96 11.40 -13.81
N LEU A 86 7.14 11.94 -12.90
CA LEU A 86 6.40 11.14 -11.93
C LEU A 86 5.29 10.33 -12.60
N ILE A 87 4.60 10.91 -13.59
CA ILE A 87 3.57 10.19 -14.36
C ILE A 87 4.19 9.03 -15.14
N GLU A 88 5.32 9.26 -15.81
CA GLU A 88 6.06 8.22 -16.54
C GLU A 88 6.50 7.10 -15.60
N ARG A 89 7.12 7.45 -14.46
CA ARG A 89 7.54 6.49 -13.44
C ARG A 89 6.37 5.68 -12.88
N LEU A 90 5.27 6.33 -12.53
CA LEU A 90 4.07 5.67 -12.03
C LEU A 90 3.52 4.66 -13.05
N ASN A 91 3.37 5.08 -14.32
CA ASN A 91 2.85 4.20 -15.36
C ASN A 91 3.77 3.01 -15.62
N ASP A 92 5.10 3.22 -15.55
CA ASP A 92 6.07 2.13 -15.67
C ASP A 92 5.94 1.11 -14.53
N ILE A 93 5.92 1.57 -13.27
CA ILE A 93 5.76 0.69 -12.10
C ILE A 93 4.43 -0.07 -12.19
N CYS A 94 3.32 0.63 -12.45
CA CYS A 94 2.02 -0.02 -12.54
C CYS A 94 1.96 -1.08 -13.64
N ARG A 95 2.64 -0.84 -14.78
CA ARG A 95 2.74 -1.81 -15.87
C ARG A 95 3.59 -3.02 -15.48
N ARG A 96 4.81 -2.80 -14.97
CA ARG A 96 5.74 -3.90 -14.61
C ARG A 96 5.17 -4.79 -13.52
N LYS A 97 4.59 -4.18 -12.50
CA LYS A 97 4.05 -4.88 -11.32
C LYS A 97 2.59 -5.30 -11.45
N ASN A 98 1.98 -4.98 -12.59
CA ASN A 98 0.58 -5.26 -12.87
C ASN A 98 -0.37 -4.71 -11.78
N ILE A 99 -0.16 -3.45 -11.40
CA ILE A 99 -0.91 -2.76 -10.35
C ILE A 99 -2.05 -1.95 -10.99
N VAL A 100 -3.23 -2.03 -10.40
CA VAL A 100 -4.33 -1.11 -10.75
C VAL A 100 -3.99 0.27 -10.22
N ARG A 101 -3.71 1.23 -11.11
CA ARG A 101 -3.30 2.59 -10.74
C ARG A 101 -4.28 3.28 -9.76
N ASP A 102 -5.57 3.06 -9.97
CA ASP A 102 -6.59 3.62 -9.08
C ASP A 102 -6.51 2.98 -7.68
N ALA A 103 -6.18 1.69 -7.55
CA ALA A 103 -5.97 1.05 -6.24
C ALA A 103 -4.84 1.75 -5.47
N PHE A 104 -3.72 2.01 -6.14
CA PHE A 104 -2.58 2.74 -5.57
C PHE A 104 -2.99 4.12 -5.05
N PHE A 105 -3.66 4.94 -5.86
CA PHE A 105 -4.08 6.27 -5.41
C PHE A 105 -5.13 6.22 -4.31
N ASN A 106 -6.10 5.30 -4.37
CA ASN A 106 -7.07 5.15 -3.29
C ASN A 106 -6.39 4.73 -1.98
N ARG A 107 -5.40 3.84 -2.06
CA ARG A 107 -4.58 3.44 -0.91
C ARG A 107 -3.80 4.62 -0.34
N LEU A 108 -3.10 5.37 -1.18
CA LEU A 108 -2.35 6.56 -0.76
C LEU A 108 -3.26 7.63 -0.14
N PHE A 109 -4.42 7.89 -0.76
CA PHE A 109 -5.37 8.87 -0.25
C PHE A 109 -5.97 8.44 1.09
N LEU A 110 -6.25 7.13 1.27
CA LEU A 110 -6.68 6.59 2.55
C LEU A 110 -5.61 6.79 3.62
N LEU A 111 -4.33 6.57 3.31
CA LEU A 111 -3.23 6.76 4.25
C LEU A 111 -3.06 8.23 4.67
N LEU A 112 -3.25 9.16 3.73
CA LEU A 112 -3.16 10.60 4.01
C LEU A 112 -4.41 11.17 4.71
N ALA A 113 -5.58 10.59 4.47
CA ALA A 113 -6.86 11.11 4.96
C ALA A 113 -7.42 10.34 6.18
N GLY A 114 -6.99 9.10 6.38
CA GLY A 114 -7.48 8.19 7.41
C GLY A 114 -7.27 8.73 8.82
N SER A 115 -8.19 8.37 9.72
CA SER A 115 -7.97 8.62 11.15
C SER A 115 -6.95 7.61 11.70
N PRO A 116 -6.21 7.94 12.78
CA PRO A 116 -5.28 7.01 13.41
C PRO A 116 -5.92 5.65 13.72
N LYS A 117 -7.18 5.66 14.20
CA LYS A 117 -7.95 4.44 14.49
C LYS A 117 -8.17 3.56 13.25
N ILE A 118 -8.49 4.15 12.10
CA ILE A 118 -8.67 3.41 10.84
C ILE A 118 -7.34 2.80 10.40
N ILE A 119 -6.26 3.58 10.49
CA ILE A 119 -4.92 3.11 10.13
C ILE A 119 -4.47 1.96 11.02
N ASP A 120 -4.64 2.07 12.34
CA ASP A 120 -4.34 0.98 13.28
C ASP A 120 -5.12 -0.26 12.92
N THR A 121 -6.44 -0.13 12.82
CA THR A 121 -7.33 -1.26 12.47
C THR A 121 -6.87 -1.98 11.20
N LEU A 122 -6.36 -1.24 10.21
CA LEU A 122 -5.95 -1.78 8.92
C LEU A 122 -4.56 -2.42 8.93
N TYR A 123 -3.60 -1.81 9.63
CA TYR A 123 -2.17 -2.12 9.48
C TYR A 123 -1.53 -2.76 10.71
N PHE A 124 -2.09 -2.55 11.90
CA PHE A 124 -1.43 -2.90 13.16
C PHE A 124 -2.43 -3.50 14.14
N ASP A 125 -2.15 -4.71 14.62
CA ASP A 125 -3.00 -5.35 15.62
C ASP A 125 -2.79 -4.73 17.02
N ASP A 126 -1.59 -4.20 17.29
CA ASP A 126 -1.25 -3.51 18.54
C ASP A 126 -1.07 -1.99 18.31
N PRO A 127 -1.88 -1.12 18.93
CA PRO A 127 -1.72 0.33 18.84
C PRO A 127 -0.42 0.87 19.48
N ALA A 128 0.31 0.06 20.26
CA ALA A 128 1.57 0.45 20.88
C ALA A 128 2.72 0.69 19.89
N TRP A 129 2.57 0.29 18.62
CA TRP A 129 3.58 0.49 17.58
C TRP A 129 4.09 1.94 17.48
N ARG A 130 3.21 2.93 17.71
CA ARG A 130 3.61 4.35 17.69
C ARG A 130 4.55 4.70 18.83
N ALA A 131 4.29 4.17 20.02
CA ALA A 131 5.13 4.43 21.19
C ALA A 131 6.51 3.81 21.00
N GLU A 132 6.58 2.61 20.41
CA GLU A 132 7.82 1.95 20.05
C GLU A 132 8.65 2.79 19.05
N ILE A 133 8.03 3.24 17.96
CA ILE A 133 8.71 4.11 16.98
C ILE A 133 9.16 5.42 17.63
N LEU A 134 8.32 6.05 18.45
CA LEU A 134 8.68 7.27 19.17
C LEU A 134 9.83 7.07 20.17
N GLU A 135 9.94 5.90 20.77
CA GLU A 135 11.03 5.58 21.69
C GLU A 135 12.33 5.31 20.93
N GLN A 136 12.27 4.51 19.87
CA GLN A 136 13.45 4.16 19.06
C GLN A 136 14.05 5.37 18.34
N PHE A 137 13.20 6.30 17.88
CA PHE A 137 13.63 7.46 17.09
C PHE A 137 13.57 8.78 17.87
N ARG A 138 13.48 8.74 19.20
CA ARG A 138 13.37 9.93 20.08
C ARG A 138 14.52 10.94 19.91
N GLY A 139 15.64 10.53 19.34
CA GLY A 139 16.83 11.36 19.09
C GLY A 139 17.20 11.52 17.61
N ASP A 140 16.33 11.11 16.69
CA ASP A 140 16.61 11.25 15.25
C ASP A 140 16.52 12.72 14.83
N SER A 141 17.50 13.18 14.04
CA SER A 141 17.53 14.54 13.51
C SER A 141 16.29 14.84 12.67
N ALA A 142 15.68 13.87 11.98
CA ALA A 142 14.45 14.09 11.22
C ALA A 142 13.29 14.56 12.11
N PHE A 143 13.21 14.09 13.35
CA PHE A 143 12.19 14.53 14.32
C PHE A 143 12.49 15.94 14.84
N VAL A 144 13.76 16.26 15.05
CA VAL A 144 14.24 17.55 15.54
C VAL A 144 14.10 18.63 14.45
N ASP A 145 14.55 18.33 13.23
CA ASP A 145 14.51 19.22 12.07
C ASP A 145 13.07 19.56 11.69
N GLY A 146 12.13 18.64 11.91
CA GLY A 146 10.72 18.93 11.73
C GLY A 146 10.20 20.09 12.60
N VAL A 147 10.72 20.22 13.81
CA VAL A 147 10.31 21.27 14.76
C VAL A 147 11.07 22.57 14.51
N PHE A 148 12.38 22.48 14.26
CA PHE A 148 13.25 23.66 14.14
C PHE A 148 13.30 24.23 12.72
N PHE A 149 13.10 23.40 11.69
CA PHE A 149 13.19 23.76 10.27
C PHE A 149 11.94 23.29 9.49
N PRO A 150 10.73 23.80 9.83
CA PRO A 150 9.47 23.27 9.31
C PRO A 150 9.29 23.40 7.79
N LEU A 151 10.12 24.21 7.11
CA LEU A 151 10.08 24.40 5.66
C LEU A 151 11.18 23.63 4.90
N ASP A 152 12.17 23.10 5.61
CA ASP A 152 13.26 22.31 5.03
C ASP A 152 13.01 20.80 5.16
N GLN A 153 11.81 20.42 5.63
CA GLN A 153 11.44 19.03 5.83
C GLN A 153 11.34 18.25 4.52
N GLU A 154 11.95 17.07 4.50
CA GLU A 154 11.66 16.06 3.50
C GLU A 154 10.26 15.48 3.75
N ILE A 155 9.38 15.54 2.73
CA ILE A 155 7.99 15.07 2.86
C ILE A 155 7.96 13.55 2.68
N ASN A 156 8.03 12.81 3.79
CA ASN A 156 7.81 11.36 3.82
C ASN A 156 6.74 11.00 4.87
N PRO A 157 5.46 11.31 4.64
CA PRO A 157 4.43 11.22 5.68
C PRO A 157 4.20 9.79 6.21
N LEU A 158 4.69 8.77 5.50
CA LEU A 158 4.42 7.36 5.79
C LEU A 158 5.62 6.61 6.39
N TRP A 159 6.78 7.27 6.56
CA TRP A 159 7.99 6.63 7.10
C TRP A 159 7.77 5.91 8.45
N PRO A 160 6.99 6.45 9.43
CA PRO A 160 6.86 5.78 10.73
C PRO A 160 6.14 4.44 10.60
N MET A 161 5.14 4.38 9.70
CA MET A 161 4.39 3.15 9.44
C MET A 161 5.26 2.12 8.72
N ARG A 162 6.06 2.57 7.75
CA ARG A 162 6.97 1.71 7.00
C ARG A 162 8.00 1.07 7.93
N GLU A 163 8.56 1.86 8.83
CA GLU A 163 9.52 1.38 9.83
C GLU A 163 8.89 0.40 10.81
N ALA A 164 7.68 0.68 11.30
CA ALA A 164 6.96 -0.25 12.17
C ALA A 164 6.70 -1.61 11.49
N LEU A 165 6.30 -1.60 10.22
CA LEU A 165 6.10 -2.83 9.45
C LEU A 165 7.42 -3.56 9.18
N ARG A 166 8.52 -2.84 9.00
CA ARG A 166 9.86 -3.41 8.84
C ARG A 166 10.31 -4.13 10.12
N LEU A 167 10.16 -3.49 11.27
CA LEU A 167 10.49 -4.10 12.58
C LEU A 167 9.66 -5.36 12.82
N GLU A 168 8.38 -5.34 12.47
CA GLU A 168 7.53 -6.51 12.59
C GLU A 168 7.95 -7.63 11.64
N ALA A 169 8.31 -7.32 10.39
CA ALA A 169 8.87 -8.29 9.46
C ALA A 169 10.18 -8.90 9.97
N ASP A 170 11.07 -8.09 10.55
CA ASP A 170 12.33 -8.55 11.12
C ASP A 170 12.09 -9.52 12.30
N ARG A 171 11.04 -9.29 13.11
CA ARG A 171 10.65 -10.20 14.21
C ARG A 171 10.07 -11.52 13.73
N ILE A 172 9.21 -11.49 12.71
CA ILE A 172 8.58 -12.70 12.15
C ILE A 172 9.60 -13.54 11.38
N GLY A 173 10.62 -12.89 10.82
CA GLY A 173 11.61 -13.49 9.94
C GLY A 173 11.13 -13.51 8.49
N VAL A 174 12.07 -13.26 7.58
CA VAL A 174 11.83 -13.23 6.13
C VAL A 174 12.70 -14.25 5.42
N ASP A 175 12.18 -14.85 4.36
CA ASP A 175 12.91 -15.76 3.49
C ASP A 175 13.57 -14.99 2.34
N SER A 176 14.71 -15.48 1.85
CA SER A 176 15.27 -15.04 0.58
C SER A 176 14.76 -15.90 -0.57
N TRP A 177 14.32 -15.28 -1.66
CA TRP A 177 13.81 -15.97 -2.84
C TRP A 177 14.34 -15.32 -4.12
N LEU A 178 14.71 -16.15 -5.10
CA LEU A 178 15.18 -15.69 -6.40
C LEU A 178 13.96 -15.47 -7.31
N ASN A 179 13.72 -14.21 -7.71
CA ASN A 179 12.61 -13.89 -8.59
C ASN A 179 12.87 -14.38 -10.04
N PRO A 180 11.84 -14.40 -10.92
CA PRO A 180 12.00 -14.80 -12.32
C PRO A 180 13.02 -13.97 -13.09
N GLU A 181 13.29 -12.75 -12.62
CA GLU A 181 14.28 -11.82 -13.17
C GLU A 181 15.72 -12.12 -12.68
N GLY A 182 15.91 -13.05 -11.75
CA GLY A 182 17.22 -13.46 -11.23
C GLY A 182 17.75 -12.60 -10.08
N GLU A 183 16.89 -11.80 -9.44
CA GLU A 183 17.20 -10.97 -8.28
C GLU A 183 16.78 -11.66 -6.99
N LEU A 184 17.63 -11.57 -5.96
CA LEU A 184 17.33 -12.10 -4.64
C LEU A 184 16.48 -11.08 -3.87
N ILE A 185 15.24 -11.45 -3.55
CA ILE A 185 14.29 -10.61 -2.84
C ILE A 185 13.86 -11.24 -1.51
N SER A 186 13.52 -10.39 -0.55
CA SER A 186 12.90 -10.82 0.70
C SER A 186 11.42 -11.11 0.48
N VAL A 187 10.97 -12.27 0.95
CA VAL A 187 9.59 -12.74 0.84
C VAL A 187 9.12 -13.36 2.16
N ARG A 188 7.81 -13.46 2.32
CA ARG A 188 7.18 -14.41 3.23
C ARG A 188 6.59 -15.55 2.42
N LYS A 189 6.45 -16.74 3.03
CA LYS A 189 5.76 -17.86 2.38
C LYS A 189 4.33 -17.98 2.88
N SER A 190 3.42 -18.26 1.97
CA SER A 190 2.07 -18.68 2.30
C SER A 190 2.06 -20.09 2.92
N LEU A 191 0.91 -20.55 3.42
CA LEU A 191 0.80 -21.92 3.97
C LEU A 191 1.07 -23.00 2.92
N ALA A 192 0.77 -22.69 1.66
CA ALA A 192 1.09 -23.55 0.52
C ALA A 192 2.54 -23.39 0.01
N GLY A 193 3.40 -22.64 0.73
CA GLY A 193 4.79 -22.39 0.35
C GLY A 193 4.97 -21.41 -0.80
N VAL A 194 3.92 -20.67 -1.18
CA VAL A 194 3.99 -19.70 -2.29
C VAL A 194 4.67 -18.42 -1.79
N PRO A 195 5.71 -17.91 -2.48
CA PRO A 195 6.36 -16.67 -2.09
C PRO A 195 5.42 -15.48 -2.26
N MET A 196 5.41 -14.60 -1.26
CA MET A 196 4.62 -13.37 -1.20
C MET A 196 5.53 -12.22 -0.75
N PRO A 197 5.26 -10.97 -1.16
CA PRO A 197 5.97 -9.82 -0.62
C PRO A 197 5.87 -9.76 0.91
N VAL A 198 6.97 -9.31 1.53
CA VAL A 198 7.00 -8.96 2.96
C VAL A 198 5.96 -7.87 3.22
N SER A 199 5.36 -7.90 4.41
CA SER A 199 4.37 -6.90 4.82
C SER A 199 4.94 -5.49 4.78
N SER A 200 4.28 -4.61 4.04
CA SER A 200 4.64 -3.22 3.82
C SER A 200 3.38 -2.38 3.63
N ILE A 201 3.54 -1.08 3.42
CA ILE A 201 2.42 -0.17 3.24
C ILE A 201 1.52 -0.60 2.07
N TYR A 202 2.13 -1.07 0.98
CA TYR A 202 1.44 -1.47 -0.25
C TYR A 202 1.15 -2.99 -0.36
N THR A 203 1.64 -3.81 0.55
CA THR A 203 1.45 -5.29 0.50
C THR A 203 0.65 -5.85 1.67
N VAL A 204 0.39 -5.06 2.72
CA VAL A 204 -0.58 -5.40 3.77
C VAL A 204 -1.97 -5.52 3.15
N LEU A 205 -2.59 -6.68 3.34
CA LEU A 205 -3.87 -7.03 2.73
C LEU A 205 -5.03 -6.50 3.56
N PHE A 206 -5.97 -5.84 2.90
CA PHE A 206 -7.23 -5.42 3.49
C PHE A 206 -8.26 -6.54 3.36
N PRO A 207 -8.69 -7.17 4.48
CA PRO A 207 -9.67 -8.25 4.45
C PRO A 207 -11.10 -7.70 4.31
N GLU A 208 -12.03 -8.59 3.98
CA GLU A 208 -13.45 -8.29 3.80
C GLU A 208 -14.17 -7.96 5.11
N ASP A 209 -13.73 -8.50 6.23
CA ASP A 209 -14.45 -8.50 7.50
C ASP A 209 -14.05 -7.37 8.46
N LYS A 210 -13.03 -6.56 8.13
CA LYS A 210 -12.59 -5.46 9.01
C LYS A 210 -13.59 -4.30 9.08
N PHE A 211 -14.43 -4.11 8.06
CA PHE A 211 -15.46 -3.05 8.05
C PHE A 211 -16.80 -3.62 7.58
N LYS A 212 -17.84 -3.46 8.41
CA LYS A 212 -19.16 -4.05 8.17
C LYS A 212 -19.87 -3.53 6.91
N ASP A 213 -19.58 -2.29 6.52
CA ASP A 213 -20.37 -1.57 5.52
C ASP A 213 -19.59 -1.22 4.25
N VAL A 214 -18.30 -1.57 4.18
CA VAL A 214 -17.43 -1.18 3.05
C VAL A 214 -16.42 -2.29 2.75
N ASP A 215 -16.44 -2.78 1.50
CA ASP A 215 -15.40 -3.67 0.97
C ASP A 215 -14.18 -2.85 0.51
N LEU A 216 -13.08 -2.94 1.27
CA LEU A 216 -11.83 -2.26 0.94
C LEU A 216 -10.86 -3.10 0.10
N ARG A 217 -11.26 -4.28 -0.38
CA ARG A 217 -10.36 -5.15 -1.16
C ARG A 217 -9.86 -4.51 -2.45
N GLY A 218 -10.65 -3.62 -3.04
CA GLY A 218 -10.24 -2.84 -4.22
C GLY A 218 -9.07 -1.89 -3.95
N LEU A 219 -8.78 -1.55 -2.70
CA LEU A 219 -7.67 -0.68 -2.32
C LEU A 219 -6.35 -1.44 -2.15
N ASN A 220 -6.33 -2.76 -2.34
CA ASN A 220 -5.09 -3.53 -2.29
C ASN A 220 -4.24 -3.26 -3.54
N VAL A 221 -2.98 -2.90 -3.32
CA VAL A 221 -2.02 -2.63 -4.40
C VAL A 221 -1.38 -3.93 -4.89
N TYR A 222 -1.03 -4.81 -3.95
CA TYR A 222 -0.72 -6.21 -4.19
C TYR A 222 -1.86 -7.10 -3.69
N TYR A 223 -2.22 -8.15 -4.43
CA TYR A 223 -3.23 -9.12 -4.03
C TYR A 223 -2.82 -10.55 -4.43
N PRO A 224 -2.64 -11.49 -3.49
CA PRO A 224 -2.25 -12.85 -3.82
C PRO A 224 -3.43 -13.63 -4.41
N ASP A 225 -3.13 -14.52 -5.36
CA ASP A 225 -4.16 -15.34 -6.02
C ASP A 225 -4.91 -16.24 -5.04
N SER A 226 -4.27 -16.66 -3.95
CA SER A 226 -4.90 -17.50 -2.94
C SER A 226 -5.95 -16.78 -2.09
N TRP A 227 -5.98 -15.45 -2.14
CA TRP A 227 -7.02 -14.65 -1.50
C TRP A 227 -8.20 -14.35 -2.44
N ILE A 228 -8.10 -14.68 -3.73
CA ILE A 228 -9.20 -14.53 -4.68
C ILE A 228 -10.24 -15.62 -4.40
N PRO A 229 -11.49 -15.27 -4.03
CA PRO A 229 -12.53 -16.25 -3.75
C PRO A 229 -12.79 -17.19 -4.94
N GLY A 230 -12.77 -18.50 -4.67
CA GLY A 230 -13.03 -19.55 -5.66
C GLY A 230 -11.85 -19.87 -6.59
N SER A 231 -10.71 -19.21 -6.45
CA SER A 231 -9.52 -19.47 -7.27
C SER A 231 -8.90 -20.84 -6.97
N GLU A 232 -8.18 -21.41 -7.94
CA GLU A 232 -7.44 -22.66 -7.72
C GLU A 232 -6.34 -22.50 -6.67
N ALA A 233 -5.71 -21.32 -6.59
CA ALA A 233 -4.72 -21.03 -5.56
C ALA A 233 -5.35 -21.02 -4.16
N GLN A 234 -6.55 -20.47 -4.01
CA GLN A 234 -7.28 -20.48 -2.73
C GLN A 234 -7.62 -21.92 -2.31
N LYS A 235 -8.11 -22.74 -3.25
CA LYS A 235 -8.43 -24.14 -2.99
C LYS A 235 -7.20 -24.91 -2.53
N ARG A 236 -6.05 -24.72 -3.18
CA ARG A 236 -4.78 -25.35 -2.78
C ARG A 236 -4.35 -24.94 -1.38
N GLU A 237 -4.39 -23.65 -1.06
CA GLU A 237 -4.01 -23.15 0.27
C GLU A 237 -4.93 -23.70 1.36
N ARG A 238 -6.23 -23.80 1.10
CA ARG A 238 -7.18 -24.43 2.00
C ARG A 238 -6.89 -25.92 2.22
N SER A 239 -6.58 -26.66 1.15
CA SER A 239 -6.16 -28.06 1.26
C SER A 239 -4.88 -28.22 2.08
N SER A 240 -3.88 -27.35 1.89
CA SER A 240 -2.66 -27.35 2.72
C SER A 240 -2.96 -27.07 4.20
N LEU A 241 -3.91 -26.18 4.49
CA LEU A 241 -4.35 -25.93 5.86
C LEU A 241 -5.06 -27.17 6.46
N ASP A 242 -5.96 -27.80 5.71
CA ASP A 242 -6.65 -29.01 6.17
C ASP A 242 -5.64 -30.13 6.49
N ASP A 243 -4.63 -30.34 5.63
CA ASP A 243 -3.56 -31.32 5.85
C ASP A 243 -2.73 -31.03 7.11
N LEU A 244 -2.47 -29.76 7.43
CA LEU A 244 -1.77 -29.34 8.65
C LEU A 244 -2.61 -29.56 9.93
N LEU A 245 -3.93 -29.54 9.82
CA LEU A 245 -4.84 -29.70 10.96
C LEU A 245 -5.22 -31.18 11.23
N VAL A 246 -5.10 -32.07 10.24
CA VAL A 246 -5.36 -33.52 10.40
C VAL A 246 -4.63 -34.16 11.60
N PRO A 247 -3.35 -33.84 11.89
CA PRO A 247 -2.63 -34.38 13.05
C PRO A 247 -3.14 -33.87 14.41
N LEU A 248 -3.81 -32.71 14.48
CA LEU A 248 -4.27 -32.10 15.73
C LEU A 248 -5.63 -32.64 16.21
N GLY A 249 -6.32 -33.42 15.36
CA GLY A 249 -7.68 -33.94 15.61
C GLY A 249 -7.76 -35.33 16.25
N LYS A 250 -6.65 -35.98 16.58
CA LYS A 250 -6.66 -37.27 17.30
C LYS A 250 -6.23 -37.08 18.75
N PRO A 251 -7.15 -37.08 19.73
CA PRO A 251 -6.74 -37.44 21.09
C PRO A 251 -6.21 -38.86 21.02
N SER A 252 -4.97 -39.05 21.43
CA SER A 252 -4.40 -40.36 21.71
C SER A 252 -5.23 -41.01 22.81
N SER A 253 -6.23 -41.80 22.42
CA SER A 253 -6.87 -42.76 23.31
C SER A 253 -5.89 -43.90 23.55
N SER A 254 -5.15 -43.78 24.65
CA SER A 254 -4.40 -44.85 25.30
C SER A 254 -5.00 -45.06 26.69
#